data_AF-A0A170WPY9-F1
#
_entry.id   AF-A0A170WPY9-F1
#
_cell.length_a   1.000
_cell.length_b   1.000
_cell.length_c   1.000
_cell.angle_alpha   90.00
_cell.angle_beta   90.00
_cell.angle_gamma   90.00
#
_symmetry.space_group_name_H-M   'P 1'
#
loop_
_entity.id
_entity.type
_entity.pdbx_description
1 polymer ?
#
loop_
_entity_poly.entity_id
_entity_poly.type
_entity_poly.pdbx_seq_one_letter_code
_entity_poly.pdbx_strand_id
1 'polypeptide(L)'
;MMFAIITATQWWKIFGDIECLALVIACLCHDLDHRGTNNSFQIKASSPLAQLYSTSTMEHHHFDQCLMILNSPGNQILANLSPDEYSRVIKVLEEAILS
;
A
#
# COMPACT_ATOMS: atom_id res chain seq x y z
N MET A 1 1.47 9.19 -11.81
CA MET A 1 1.39 10.56 -11.26
C MET A 1 2.44 10.80 -10.18
N MET A 2 2.57 9.91 -9.18
CA MET A 2 3.47 10.08 -8.04
C MET A 2 4.92 10.47 -8.40
N PHE A 3 5.55 9.77 -9.33
CA PHE A 3 6.92 10.09 -9.77
C PHE A 3 7.07 11.53 -10.29
N ALA A 4 6.13 12.00 -11.11
CA ALA A 4 6.14 13.35 -11.64
C ALA A 4 6.00 14.41 -10.53
N ILE A 5 5.13 14.14 -9.54
CA ILE A 5 4.99 15.03 -8.38
C ILE A 5 6.30 15.07 -7.60
N ILE A 6 6.83 13.92 -7.17
CA ILE A 6 8.05 13.85 -6.36
C ILE A 6 9.21 14.59 -7.04
N THR A 7 9.41 14.35 -8.34
CA THR A 7 10.50 14.97 -9.13
C THR A 7 10.31 16.47 -9.35
N ALA A 8 9.09 16.91 -9.65
CA ALA A 8 8.81 18.33 -9.89
C ALA A 8 8.88 19.18 -8.61
N THR A 9 8.49 18.62 -7.46
CA THR A 9 8.40 19.33 -6.17
C THR A 9 9.61 19.11 -5.26
N GLN A 10 10.47 18.14 -5.58
CA GLN A 10 11.59 17.72 -4.73
C GLN A 10 11.16 17.24 -3.34
N TRP A 11 10.06 16.50 -3.26
CA TRP A 11 9.47 16.04 -1.99
C TRP A 11 10.42 15.24 -1.09
N TRP A 12 11.46 14.62 -1.62
CA TRP A 12 12.51 13.97 -0.83
C TRP A 12 13.20 14.94 0.15
N LYS A 13 13.24 16.24 -0.14
CA LYS A 13 13.79 17.25 0.78
C LYS A 13 12.89 17.55 1.99
N ILE A 14 11.60 17.21 1.89
CA ILE A 14 10.60 17.48 2.92
C ILE A 14 10.30 16.20 3.70
N PHE A 15 9.98 15.12 2.99
CA PHE A 15 9.57 13.86 3.61
C PHE A 15 10.72 12.89 3.84
N GLY A 16 11.80 12.98 3.04
CA GLY A 16 12.89 12.00 3.04
C GLY A 16 12.72 10.92 1.98
N ASP A 17 13.81 10.20 1.72
CA ASP A 17 13.87 9.17 0.67
C ASP A 17 13.02 7.94 1.00
N ILE A 18 12.96 7.54 2.27
CA ILE A 18 12.20 6.38 2.75
C ILE A 18 10.70 6.59 2.54
N GLU A 19 10.16 7.74 2.93
CA GLU A 19 8.77 8.11 2.73
C GLU A 19 8.44 8.22 1.23
N CYS A 20 9.34 8.81 0.43
CA CYS A 20 9.13 8.90 -1.02
C CYS A 20 9.12 7.52 -1.70
N LEU A 21 9.99 6.60 -1.28
CA LEU A 21 9.98 5.21 -1.74
C LEU A 21 8.65 4.53 -1.40
N ALA A 22 8.19 4.66 -0.16
CA ALA A 22 6.92 4.08 0.29
C ALA A 22 5.74 4.64 -0.51
N LEU A 23 5.70 5.96 -0.77
CA LEU A 23 4.65 6.58 -1.61
C LEU A 23 4.63 6.06 -3.04
N VAL A 24 5.80 5.79 -3.63
CA VAL A 24 5.89 5.18 -4.97
C VAL A 24 5.36 3.75 -4.96
N ILE A 25 5.74 2.95 -3.95
CA ILE A 25 5.24 1.57 -3.80
C ILE A 25 3.73 1.57 -3.58
N ALA A 26 3.21 2.38 -2.64
CA ALA A 26 1.77 2.52 -2.39
C ALA A 26 1.01 2.89 -3.66
N CYS A 27 1.50 3.87 -4.43
CA CYS A 27 0.86 4.27 -5.69
C CYS A 27 0.73 3.11 -6.69
N LEU A 28 1.70 2.19 -6.73
CA LEU A 28 1.65 1.01 -7.61
C LEU A 28 0.76 -0.11 -7.06
N CYS A 29 0.62 -0.18 -5.73
CA CYS A 29 -0.01 -1.29 -5.04
C CYS A 29 -1.44 -1.03 -4.54
N HIS A 30 -1.91 0.22 -4.53
CA HIS A 30 -3.15 0.61 -3.84
C HIS A 30 -4.43 -0.10 -4.31
N ASP A 31 -4.45 -0.64 -5.53
CA ASP A 31 -5.60 -1.36 -6.11
C ASP A 31 -5.26 -2.85 -6.42
N LEU A 32 -4.27 -3.44 -5.73
CA LEU A 32 -3.87 -4.83 -5.95
C LEU A 32 -5.03 -5.81 -5.77
N ASP A 33 -5.28 -6.65 -6.77
CA ASP A 33 -6.39 -7.62 -6.75
C ASP A 33 -7.79 -6.96 -6.62
N HIS A 34 -7.95 -5.72 -7.08
CA HIS A 34 -9.24 -5.08 -7.18
C HIS A 34 -10.20 -5.86 -8.09
N ARG A 35 -11.43 -6.10 -7.61
CA ARG A 35 -12.41 -7.00 -8.24
C ARG A 35 -13.38 -6.32 -9.20
N GLY A 36 -13.19 -5.03 -9.47
CA GLY A 36 -14.10 -4.22 -10.28
C GLY A 36 -15.39 -3.84 -9.53
N THR A 37 -15.40 -3.99 -8.21
CA THR A 37 -16.56 -3.74 -7.33
C THR A 37 -16.11 -2.99 -6.09
N ASN A 38 -16.97 -2.11 -5.57
CA ASN A 38 -16.65 -1.31 -4.39
C ASN A 38 -17.05 -2.00 -3.06
N ASN A 39 -16.66 -1.39 -1.93
CA ASN A 39 -16.97 -1.88 -0.59
C ASN A 39 -18.48 -2.08 -0.35
N SER A 40 -19.32 -1.19 -0.87
CA SER A 40 -20.78 -1.33 -0.75
C SER A 40 -21.30 -2.59 -1.42
N PHE A 41 -20.75 -2.96 -2.58
CA PHE A 41 -21.06 -4.22 -3.24
C PHE A 41 -20.58 -5.41 -2.40
N GLN A 42 -19.33 -5.39 -1.91
CA GLN A 42 -18.76 -6.49 -1.13
C GLN A 42 -19.59 -6.82 0.12
N ILE A 43 -20.07 -5.79 0.83
CA ILE A 43 -20.93 -5.94 2.01
C ILE A 43 -22.30 -6.51 1.59
N LYS A 44 -22.95 -5.93 0.58
CA LYS A 44 -24.27 -6.38 0.11
C LYS A 44 -24.25 -7.82 -0.41
N ALA A 45 -23.16 -8.22 -1.06
CA ALA A 45 -22.94 -9.57 -1.56
C ALA A 45 -22.54 -10.56 -0.45
N SER A 46 -22.30 -10.09 0.79
CA SER A 46 -21.75 -10.91 1.89
C SER A 46 -20.50 -11.67 1.45
N SER A 47 -19.64 -10.99 0.69
CA SER A 47 -18.40 -11.57 0.15
C SER A 47 -17.48 -12.07 1.27
N PRO A 48 -16.59 -13.04 1.00
CA PRO A 48 -15.59 -13.47 1.97
C PRO A 48 -14.72 -12.31 2.49
N LEU A 49 -14.39 -11.33 1.63
CA LEU A 49 -13.62 -10.15 2.01
C LEU A 49 -14.39 -9.29 3.02
N ALA A 50 -15.71 -9.10 2.84
CA ALA A 50 -16.52 -8.34 3.79
C ALA A 50 -16.71 -9.04 5.15
N GLN A 51 -16.45 -10.34 5.23
CA GLN A 51 -16.41 -11.07 6.51
C GLN A 51 -15.04 -10.95 7.18
N LEU A 52 -13.97 -10.88 6.38
CA LEU A 52 -12.59 -10.77 6.87
C LEU A 52 -12.27 -9.36 7.37
N TYR A 53 -12.72 -8.33 6.64
CA TYR A 53 -12.46 -6.93 6.93
C TYR A 53 -13.75 -6.19 7.29
N SER A 54 -13.75 -5.53 8.45
CA SER A 54 -14.92 -4.85 9.01
C SER A 54 -15.17 -3.45 8.44
N THR A 55 -14.12 -2.75 8.00
CA THR A 55 -14.18 -1.40 7.39
C THR A 55 -13.16 -1.29 6.27
N SER A 56 -13.45 -0.47 5.25
CA SER A 56 -12.56 -0.28 4.09
C SER A 56 -12.03 -1.61 3.54
N THR A 57 -12.98 -2.51 3.23
CA THR A 57 -12.73 -3.93 2.96
C THR A 57 -11.73 -4.15 1.83
N MET A 58 -11.89 -3.43 0.73
CA MET A 58 -11.00 -3.56 -0.43
C MET A 58 -9.64 -2.95 -0.14
N GLU A 59 -9.58 -1.80 0.53
CA GLU A 59 -8.33 -1.09 0.82
C GLU A 59 -7.42 -1.91 1.75
N HIS A 60 -7.98 -2.54 2.79
CA HIS A 60 -7.22 -3.48 3.63
C HIS A 60 -6.75 -4.70 2.84
N HIS A 61 -7.59 -5.23 1.95
CA HIS A 61 -7.19 -6.33 1.07
C HIS A 61 -6.03 -5.94 0.16
N HIS A 62 -6.04 -4.73 -0.43
CA HIS A 62 -4.96 -4.21 -1.26
C HIS A 62 -3.64 -4.09 -0.48
N PHE A 63 -3.72 -3.60 0.76
CA PHE A 63 -2.58 -3.51 1.66
C PHE A 63 -2.01 -4.90 2.01
N ASP A 64 -2.85 -5.88 2.36
CA ASP A 64 -2.41 -7.24 2.66
C ASP A 64 -1.76 -7.92 1.45
N GLN A 65 -2.31 -7.71 0.24
CA GLN A 65 -1.68 -8.18 -1.01
C GLN A 65 -0.31 -7.53 -1.23
N CYS A 66 -0.17 -6.23 -0.96
CA CYS A 66 1.09 -5.51 -1.05
C CYS A 66 2.15 -6.14 -0.11
N LEU A 67 1.80 -6.36 1.16
CA LEU A 67 2.71 -6.98 2.14
C LEU A 67 3.07 -8.41 1.76
N MET A 68 2.10 -9.20 1.28
CA MET A 68 2.36 -10.57 0.83
C MET A 68 3.40 -10.59 -0.30
N ILE A 69 3.28 -9.71 -1.30
CA ILE A 69 4.22 -9.63 -2.41
C ILE A 69 5.60 -9.19 -1.92
N LEU A 70 5.68 -8.13 -1.12
CA LEU A 70 6.94 -7.59 -0.60
C LEU A 70 7.71 -8.59 0.28
N ASN A 71 7.03 -9.52 0.93
CA ASN A 71 7.64 -10.55 1.77
C ASN A 71 7.88 -11.89 1.04
N SER A 72 7.37 -12.04 -0.19
CA SER A 72 7.53 -13.27 -0.96
C SER A 72 8.98 -13.49 -1.43
N PRO A 73 9.50 -14.73 -1.39
CA PRO A 73 10.85 -15.07 -1.86
C PRO A 73 11.15 -14.51 -3.25
N GLY A 74 12.23 -13.73 -3.36
CA GLY A 74 12.65 -13.12 -4.63
C GLY A 74 12.07 -11.74 -4.92
N ASN A 75 11.08 -11.28 -4.13
CA ASN A 75 10.43 -9.98 -4.29
C ASN A 75 10.78 -8.98 -3.18
N GLN A 76 11.66 -9.35 -2.25
CA GLN A 76 11.96 -8.56 -1.05
C GLN A 76 12.86 -7.35 -1.34
N ILE A 77 12.34 -6.39 -2.09
CA ILE A 77 13.04 -5.15 -2.48
C ILE A 77 13.42 -4.28 -1.27
N LEU A 78 12.78 -4.51 -0.12
CA LEU A 78 13.04 -3.80 1.15
C LEU A 78 13.98 -4.56 2.09
N ALA A 79 14.55 -5.71 1.67
CA ALA A 79 15.31 -6.61 2.55
C ALA A 79 16.56 -5.99 3.20
N ASN A 80 17.11 -4.94 2.60
CA ASN A 80 18.32 -4.27 3.09
C ASN A 80 18.02 -3.06 3.99
N LEU A 81 16.75 -2.73 4.22
CA LEU A 81 16.38 -1.67 5.15
C LEU A 81 16.63 -2.11 6.59
N SER A 82 16.99 -1.15 7.45
CA SER A 82 16.98 -1.38 8.89
C SER A 82 15.54 -1.65 9.37
N PRO A 83 15.37 -2.29 10.55
CA PRO A 83 14.04 -2.53 11.11
C PRO A 83 13.20 -1.25 11.29
N ASP A 84 13.85 -0.14 11.66
CA ASP A 84 13.19 1.15 11.85
C ASP A 84 12.73 1.77 10.51
N GLU A 85 13.56 1.69 9.46
CA GLU A 85 13.18 2.13 8.11
C GLU A 85 12.07 1.27 7.54
N TYR A 86 12.14 -0.05 7.69
CA TYR A 86 11.08 -0.96 7.25
C TYR A 86 9.75 -0.61 7.93
N SER A 87 9.76 -0.41 9.25
CA SER A 87 8.58 0.01 10.02
C SER A 87 7.99 1.33 9.50
N ARG A 88 8.83 2.32 9.17
CA ARG A 88 8.39 3.58 8.54
C ARG A 88 7.76 3.35 7.17
N VAL A 89 8.35 2.51 6.33
CA VAL A 89 7.77 2.16 5.02
C VAL A 89 6.40 1.53 5.21
N ILE A 90 6.26 0.52 6.08
CA ILE A 90 4.98 -0.17 6.29
C ILE A 90 3.91 0.81 6.77
N LYS A 91 4.24 1.71 7.70
CA LYS A 91 3.31 2.73 8.17
C LYS A 91 2.83 3.65 7.04
N VAL A 92 3.72 4.12 6.18
CA VAL A 92 3.34 4.97 5.03
C VAL A 92 2.51 4.18 4.01
N LEU A 93 2.83 2.90 3.78
CA LEU A 93 2.03 2.04 2.89
C LEU A 93 0.61 1.86 3.42
N GLU A 94 0.44 1.57 4.71
CA GLU A 94 -0.86 1.41 5.34
C GLU A 94 -1.67 2.71 5.21
N GLU A 95 -1.10 3.84 5.64
CA GLU A 95 -1.78 5.13 5.59
C GLU A 95 -2.14 5.53 4.14
N ALA A 96 -1.27 5.31 3.16
CA ALA A 96 -1.49 5.73 1.78
C ALA A 96 -2.41 4.81 0.97
N ILE A 97 -2.55 3.53 1.37
CA ILE A 97 -3.45 2.58 0.70
C ILE A 97 -4.85 2.62 1.31
N LEU A 98 -4.97 2.89 2.62
CA LEU A 98 -6.26 2.98 3.32
C LEU A 98 -6.92 4.37 3.20
N SER A 99 -6.22 5.38 2.69
CA SER A 99 -6.72 6.76 2.54
C SER A 99 -7.68 6.98 1.38
#